data_AF-A0A8X6F9Y1-F1
#
_entry.id   AF-A0A8X6F9Y1-F1
#
_cell.length_a   1.000
_cell.length_b   1.000
_cell.length_c   1.000
_cell.angle_alpha   90.00
_cell.angle_beta   90.00
_cell.angle_gamma   90.00
#
_symmetry.space_group_name_H-M   'P 1'
#
loop_
_entity.id
_entity.type
_entity.pdbx_description
1 polymer ?
#
loop_
_entity_poly.entity_id
_entity_poly.type
_entity_poly.pdbx_seq_one_letter_code
_entity_poly.pdbx_strand_id
1 'polypeptide(L)'
;MPILAPTVPSSSNRHEQVIWTRLHLGHTRLTHRHLLFGEPPPYSYTEDTICVGLRKIGSDDQKIIAAPLRRMATVDLGPPLHSLIICSDLHPIEKDMLELFVEEKGCLDACSPVESTV
;
A
#
# COMPACT_ATOMS: atom_id res chain seq x y z
N MET A 1 -23.96 19.10 33.83
CA MET A 1 -22.66 19.48 33.26
C MET A 1 -22.74 19.28 31.75
N PRO A 2 -22.92 20.32 30.94
CA PRO A 2 -22.97 20.18 29.49
C PRO A 2 -21.57 19.84 28.98
N ILE A 3 -21.47 18.84 28.12
CA ILE A 3 -20.25 18.44 27.42
C ILE A 3 -19.94 19.57 26.43
N LEU A 4 -18.86 20.31 26.68
CA LEU A 4 -18.39 21.39 25.82
C LEU A 4 -18.09 20.81 24.44
N ALA A 5 -18.89 21.16 23.44
CA ALA A 5 -18.60 20.83 22.04
C ALA A 5 -17.22 21.42 21.66
N PRO A 6 -16.38 20.70 20.90
CA PRO A 6 -15.10 21.22 20.47
C PRO A 6 -15.33 22.52 19.69
N THR A 7 -14.83 23.63 20.22
CA THR A 7 -15.00 24.95 19.63
C THR A 7 -14.26 24.97 18.29
N VAL A 8 -15.00 25.16 17.20
CA VAL A 8 -14.42 25.33 15.85
C VAL A 8 -13.41 26.49 15.93
N PRO A 9 -12.13 26.29 15.56
CA PRO A 9 -11.19 27.40 15.55
C PRO A 9 -11.63 28.42 14.51
N SER A 10 -11.74 29.68 14.92
CA SER A 10 -12.09 30.82 14.07
C SER A 10 -10.97 31.23 13.11
N SER A 11 -10.04 30.32 12.79
CA SER A 11 -8.89 30.65 11.98
C SER A 11 -9.28 30.83 10.52
N SER A 12 -8.83 31.96 9.96
CA SER A 12 -9.03 32.37 8.56
C SER A 12 -8.35 31.43 7.55
N ASN A 13 -7.59 30.44 8.03
CA ASN A 13 -6.80 29.55 7.22
C ASN A 13 -7.60 28.31 6.84
N ARG A 14 -8.04 28.26 5.58
CA ARG A 14 -8.80 27.15 4.98
C ARG A 14 -8.09 25.79 5.15
N HIS A 15 -6.76 25.78 5.23
CA HIS A 15 -5.96 24.58 5.47
C HIS A 15 -6.26 23.97 6.85
N GLU A 16 -6.32 24.79 7.89
CA GLU A 16 -6.60 24.35 9.26
C GLU A 16 -8.03 23.80 9.40
N GLN A 17 -9.01 24.43 8.74
CA GLN A 17 -10.40 23.96 8.75
C GLN A 17 -10.57 22.58 8.09
N VAL A 18 -9.82 22.32 7.01
CA VAL A 18 -9.82 21.00 6.34
C VAL A 18 -9.17 19.95 7.22
N ILE A 19 -8.07 20.27 7.91
CA ILE A 19 -7.44 19.37 8.88
C ILE A 19 -8.45 19.03 9.98
N TRP A 20 -9.02 20.03 10.64
CA TRP A 20 -9.98 19.83 11.73
C TRP A 20 -11.20 19.00 11.34
N THR A 21 -11.71 19.20 10.12
CA THR A 21 -12.83 18.43 9.59
C THR A 21 -12.44 16.96 9.37
N ARG A 22 -11.24 16.69 8.85
CA ARG A 22 -10.72 15.32 8.65
C ARG A 22 -10.47 14.57 9.96
N LEU A 23 -10.09 15.30 11.02
CA LEU A 23 -9.92 14.73 12.36
C LEU A 23 -11.26 14.41 13.03
N HIS A 24 -12.25 15.30 12.88
CA HIS A 24 -13.59 15.08 13.42
C HIS A 24 -14.35 13.94 12.73
N LEU A 25 -14.16 13.76 11.42
CA LEU A 25 -14.76 12.65 10.67
C LEU A 25 -14.11 11.29 10.96
N GLY A 26 -13.05 11.24 11.79
CA GLY A 26 -12.40 10.00 12.19
C GLY A 26 -11.64 9.31 11.05
N HIS A 27 -11.05 10.07 10.13
CA HIS A 27 -10.18 9.47 9.12
C HIS A 27 -8.94 8.85 9.77
N THR A 28 -8.55 7.68 9.26
CA THR A 28 -7.61 6.71 9.80
C THR A 28 -6.37 7.36 10.41
N ARG A 29 -5.95 6.88 11.61
CA ARG A 29 -4.80 7.31 12.44
C ARG A 29 -3.51 7.68 11.67
N LEU A 30 -3.29 7.10 10.49
CA LEU A 30 -2.17 7.41 9.58
C LEU A 30 -2.22 8.85 9.02
N THR A 31 -3.41 9.37 8.70
CA THR A 31 -3.57 10.74 8.19
C THR A 31 -3.37 11.80 9.28
N HIS A 32 -3.57 11.43 10.55
CA HIS A 32 -3.44 12.33 11.69
C HIS A 32 -1.98 12.76 11.93
N ARG A 33 -1.02 11.82 11.81
CA ARG A 33 0.41 12.15 11.97
C ARG A 33 0.93 13.05 10.85
N HIS A 34 0.60 12.72 9.60
CA HIS A 34 0.96 13.52 8.43
C HIS A 34 0.40 14.95 8.53
N LEU A 35 -0.88 15.11 8.84
CA LEU A 35 -1.54 16.42 8.89
C LEU A 35 -1.14 17.27 10.12
N LEU A 36 -0.79 16.64 11.26
CA LEU A 36 -0.41 17.37 12.48
C LEU A 36 1.09 17.66 12.60
N PHE A 37 1.96 16.76 12.14
CA PHE A 37 3.41 16.88 12.34
C PHE A 37 4.17 17.33 11.10
N GLY A 38 3.49 17.51 9.96
CA GLY A 38 4.13 17.90 8.71
C GLY A 38 5.10 16.85 8.16
N GLU A 39 5.02 15.62 8.65
CA GLU A 39 5.75 14.47 8.11
C GLU A 39 5.35 14.27 6.63
N PRO A 40 6.24 13.76 5.76
CA PRO A 40 5.84 13.40 4.39
C PRO A 40 4.67 12.40 4.43
N PRO A 41 3.77 12.42 3.43
CA PRO A 41 2.66 11.48 3.39
C PRO A 41 3.23 10.06 3.50
N PRO A 42 2.68 9.19 4.38
CA PRO A 42 3.19 7.84 4.53
C PRO A 42 3.05 7.15 3.17
N TYR A 43 4.19 6.89 2.51
CA TYR A 43 4.23 6.13 1.28
C TYR A 43 3.76 4.72 1.61
N SER A 44 2.56 4.36 1.14
CA SER A 44 1.96 3.05 1.39
C SER A 44 2.61 1.94 0.57
N TYR A 45 3.32 2.30 -0.50
CA TYR A 45 4.04 1.37 -1.36
C TYR A 45 5.20 2.09 -2.07
N THR A 46 6.25 1.34 -2.35
CA THR A 46 7.44 1.76 -3.10
C THR A 46 7.57 0.93 -4.38
N GLU A 47 8.42 1.35 -5.30
CA GLU A 47 8.66 0.64 -6.57
C GLU A 47 9.17 -0.80 -6.38
N ASP A 48 9.79 -1.07 -5.24
CA ASP A 48 10.32 -2.37 -4.86
C ASP A 48 9.29 -3.21 -4.09
N THR A 49 8.07 -2.71 -3.83
CA THR A 49 7.03 -3.52 -3.19
C THR A 49 6.66 -4.73 -4.04
N ILE A 50 6.61 -5.89 -3.39
CA ILE A 50 6.23 -7.15 -4.03
C ILE A 50 4.75 -7.07 -4.41
N CYS A 51 4.47 -7.43 -5.66
CA CYS A 51 3.10 -7.56 -6.13
C CYS A 51 2.93 -8.85 -6.97
N VAL A 52 1.70 -9.32 -7.01
CA VAL A 52 1.32 -10.56 -7.71
C VAL A 52 0.31 -10.22 -8.79
N GLY A 53 0.72 -10.41 -10.04
CA GLY A 53 -0.10 -10.28 -11.22
C GLY A 53 -0.80 -11.60 -11.51
N LEU A 54 -2.11 -11.55 -11.68
CA LEU A 54 -2.96 -12.71 -11.93
C LEU A 54 -3.72 -12.50 -13.22
N ARG A 55 -3.81 -13.56 -14.03
CA ARG A 55 -4.60 -13.58 -15.26
C ARG A 55 -5.55 -14.76 -15.27
N LYS A 56 -6.80 -14.50 -15.69
CA LYS A 56 -7.85 -15.49 -15.94
C LYS A 56 -7.87 -16.64 -14.90
N ILE A 57 -7.92 -16.28 -13.63
CA ILE A 57 -7.95 -17.24 -12.51
C ILE A 57 -9.13 -18.21 -12.72
N GLY A 58 -8.86 -19.51 -12.66
CA GLY A 58 -9.88 -20.56 -12.88
C GLY A 58 -10.13 -20.93 -14.34
N SER A 59 -9.33 -20.42 -15.28
CA SER A 59 -9.29 -20.90 -16.67
C SER A 59 -8.06 -21.77 -16.92
N ASP A 60 -8.08 -22.53 -18.03
CA ASP A 60 -6.94 -23.35 -18.46
C ASP A 60 -5.67 -22.52 -18.77
N ASP A 61 -5.83 -21.22 -18.99
CA ASP A 61 -4.79 -20.25 -19.37
C ASP A 61 -4.53 -19.25 -18.22
N GLN A 62 -4.52 -19.76 -16.99
CA GLN A 62 -4.22 -18.99 -15.78
C GLN A 62 -2.70 -18.70 -15.70
N LYS A 63 -2.34 -17.42 -15.55
CA LYS A 63 -0.96 -16.99 -15.31
C LYS A 63 -0.87 -16.28 -13.95
N ILE A 64 0.10 -16.67 -13.13
CA ILE A 64 0.42 -16.04 -11.84
C ILE A 64 1.89 -15.64 -11.91
N ILE A 65 2.17 -14.36 -11.65
CA ILE A 65 3.53 -13.83 -11.66
C ILE A 65 3.74 -13.00 -10.41
N ALA A 66 4.80 -13.29 -9.65
CA ALA A 66 5.26 -12.47 -8.54
C ALA A 66 6.47 -11.63 -8.97
N ALA A 67 6.37 -10.31 -8.83
CA ALA A 67 7.43 -9.37 -9.20
C ALA A 67 7.32 -8.06 -8.40
N PRO A 68 8.40 -7.27 -8.26
CA PRO A 68 8.30 -5.93 -7.70
C PRO A 68 7.48 -5.02 -8.63
N LEU A 69 6.85 -3.99 -8.04
CA LEU A 69 5.94 -3.08 -8.74
C LEU A 69 6.55 -2.48 -10.02
N ARG A 70 7.84 -2.13 -9.97
CA ARG A 70 8.60 -1.62 -11.13
C ARG A 70 8.62 -2.60 -12.32
N ARG A 71 8.74 -3.90 -12.04
CA ARG A 71 8.79 -4.94 -13.08
C ARG A 71 7.40 -5.27 -13.56
N MET A 72 6.42 -5.34 -12.65
CA MET A 72 5.03 -5.64 -12.99
C MET A 72 4.44 -4.68 -14.03
N ALA A 73 4.85 -3.42 -14.03
CA ALA A 73 4.44 -2.44 -15.04
C ALA A 73 4.87 -2.78 -16.48
N THR A 74 5.94 -3.57 -16.63
CA THR A 74 6.51 -3.98 -17.93
C THR A 74 6.22 -5.43 -18.31
N VAL A 75 5.70 -6.22 -17.37
CA VAL A 75 5.46 -7.65 -17.57
C VAL A 75 4.21 -7.85 -18.43
N ASP A 76 4.33 -8.70 -19.44
CA ASP A 76 3.20 -9.13 -20.23
C ASP A 76 2.45 -10.27 -19.53
N LEU A 77 1.27 -9.94 -19.00
CA LEU A 77 0.33 -10.92 -18.47
C LEU A 77 -0.45 -11.61 -19.60
N GLY A 78 -0.57 -11.00 -20.78
CA GLY A 78 -1.40 -11.46 -21.89
C GLY A 78 -2.75 -10.72 -21.99
N PRO A 79 -3.76 -11.33 -22.64
CA PRO A 79 -5.09 -10.70 -22.77
C PRO A 79 -5.90 -10.77 -21.46
N PRO A 80 -6.83 -9.82 -21.24
CA PRO A 80 -7.65 -9.71 -20.03
C PRO A 80 -8.51 -10.95 -19.74
N LEU A 81 -8.97 -11.19 -18.52
CA LEU A 81 -8.97 -10.31 -17.33
C LEU A 81 -7.71 -10.43 -16.46
N HIS A 82 -7.30 -9.31 -15.87
CA HIS A 82 -6.17 -9.22 -14.93
C HIS A 82 -6.62 -8.82 -13.53
N SER A 83 -5.94 -9.34 -12.52
CA SER A 83 -6.04 -8.92 -11.12
C SER A 83 -4.64 -8.70 -10.57
N LEU A 84 -4.48 -7.73 -9.67
CA LEU A 84 -3.20 -7.37 -9.07
C LEU A 84 -3.34 -7.37 -7.55
N ILE A 85 -2.42 -8.05 -6.87
CA ILE A 85 -2.31 -8.05 -5.42
C ILE A 85 -1.04 -7.27 -5.07
N ILE A 86 -1.16 -6.22 -4.24
CA ILE A 86 -0.03 -5.49 -3.70
C ILE A 86 0.20 -6.00 -2.29
N CYS A 87 1.37 -6.60 -2.05
CA CYS A 87 1.71 -7.20 -0.77
C CYS A 87 2.31 -6.16 0.18
N SER A 88 1.99 -6.30 1.46
CA SER A 88 2.68 -5.62 2.55
C SER A 88 3.75 -6.57 3.11
N ASP A 89 4.01 -6.51 4.41
CA ASP A 89 4.82 -7.51 5.12
C ASP A 89 4.29 -8.93 4.90
N LEU A 90 5.10 -9.76 4.26
CA LEU A 90 4.81 -11.16 3.96
C LEU A 90 5.40 -12.07 5.03
N HIS A 91 4.62 -13.05 5.47
CA HIS A 91 5.12 -14.12 6.33
C HIS A 91 6.11 -15.01 5.53
N PRO A 92 7.13 -15.62 6.15
CA PRO A 92 8.10 -16.48 5.44
C PRO A 92 7.46 -17.54 4.54
N ILE A 93 6.39 -18.20 5.02
CA ILE A 93 5.66 -19.21 4.22
C ILE A 93 5.00 -18.63 2.96
N GLU A 94 4.56 -17.37 3.00
CA GLU A 94 3.97 -16.71 1.84
C GLU A 94 5.07 -16.38 0.82
N LYS A 95 6.25 -15.97 1.29
CA LYS A 95 7.42 -15.75 0.42
C LYS A 95 7.84 -17.04 -0.28
N ASP A 96 7.93 -18.14 0.47
CA ASP A 96 8.27 -19.47 -0.08
C ASP A 96 7.27 -19.90 -1.18
N MET A 97 5.98 -19.57 -1.01
CA MET A 97 4.96 -19.85 -2.02
C MET A 97 5.12 -18.95 -3.27
N LEU A 98 5.42 -17.66 -3.07
CA LEU A 98 5.59 -16.71 -4.17
C LEU A 98 6.83 -17.00 -5.02
N GLU A 99 7.88 -17.59 -4.44
CA GLU A 99 9.08 -18.02 -5.16
C GLU A 99 8.77 -18.99 -6.30
N LEU A 100 7.71 -19.79 -6.18
CA LEU A 100 7.27 -20.73 -7.21
C LEU A 100 6.73 -20.03 -8.47
N PHE A 101 6.34 -18.76 -8.37
CA PHE A 101 5.68 -17.97 -9.41
C PHE A 101 6.53 -16.80 -9.92
N VAL A 102 7.82 -16.77 -9.61
CA VAL A 102 8.74 -15.75 -10.13
C VAL A 102 9.28 -16.16 -11.49
N GLU A 103 9.16 -15.26 -12.47
CA GLU A 103 9.62 -15.49 -13.86
C GLU A 103 11.17 -15.49 -13.95
N GLU A 104 11.85 -14.76 -13.07
CA GLU A 104 13.32 -14.64 -12.99
C GLU A 104 13.83 -14.93 -11.56
N LYS A 105 14.45 -16.10 -11.34
CA LYS A 105 14.96 -16.53 -10.02
C LYS A 105 15.97 -15.52 -9.46
N GLY A 106 15.68 -14.95 -8.27
CA GLY A 106 16.57 -14.02 -7.54
C GLY A 106 16.02 -12.61 -7.29
N CYS A 107 14.82 -12.27 -7.77
CA CYS A 107 14.26 -10.92 -7.57
C CYS A 107 13.67 -10.68 -6.17
N LEU A 108 13.31 -11.74 -5.43
CA LEU A 108 12.66 -11.64 -4.11
C LEU A 108 13.67 -11.37 -2.98
N ASP A 109 14.94 -11.74 -3.16
CA ASP A 109 16.01 -11.58 -2.17
C ASP A 109 16.43 -10.12 -1.94
N ALA A 110 16.03 -9.21 -2.84
CA ALA A 110 16.26 -7.77 -2.70
C ALA A 110 15.25 -7.08 -1.77
N CYS A 111 14.15 -7.76 -1.42
CA CYS A 111 13.14 -7.27 -0.49
C CYS A 111 13.39 -7.82 0.91
N SER A 112 14.57 -7.52 1.48
CA SER A 112 14.70 -7.57 2.93
C SER A 112 13.64 -6.65 3.53
N PRO A 113 13.00 -7.02 4.65
CA PRO A 113 12.07 -6.12 5.33
C PRO A 113 12.79 -4.79 5.52
N VAL A 114 12.12 -3.68 5.18
CA VAL A 114 12.52 -2.41 5.79
C VAL A 114 12.34 -2.68 7.27
N GLU A 115 13.45 -2.89 7.97
CA GLU A 115 13.46 -3.08 9.39
C GLU A 115 12.78 -1.85 9.96
N SER A 116 11.57 -2.06 10.49
CA SER A 116 10.74 -1.07 11.16
C SER A 116 11.49 -0.60 12.40
N THR A 117 12.53 0.20 12.18
CA THR A 117 13.22 0.97 13.19
C THR A 117 12.49 2.31 13.26
N VAL A 118 11.98 2.56 14.47
CA VAL A 118 11.36 3.77 15.04
C VAL A 118 9.83 3.90 14.93
#